data_AF-A0A949SKU7-F1
#
_entry.id   AF-A0A949SKU7-F1
#
_cell.length_a   1.000
_cell.length_b   1.000
_cell.length_c   1.000
_cell.angle_alpha   90.00
_cell.angle_beta   90.00
_cell.angle_gamma   90.00
#
_symmetry.space_group_name_H-M   'P 1'
#
loop_
_entity.id
_entity.type
_entity.pdbx_description
1 polymer ?
#
loop_
_entity_poly.entity_id
_entity_poly.type
_entity_poly.pdbx_seq_one_letter_code
_entity_poly.pdbx_strand_id
1 'polypeptide(L)'
;MKHLLLTLALSLTAASLSLAADEKQPVTYEGKITGVVCVSCKEHVAGALKQRLPDIISVDVKPGETPEAEEKKLIIVAGGGGITKEAAIEALGTYAKNYTITSLSRKD
;
A
#
# COMPACT_ATOMS: atom_id res chain seq x y z
N MET A 1 -63.62 15.15 -23.57
CA MET A 1 -62.22 15.28 -24.03
C MET A 1 -61.37 15.19 -22.76
N LYS A 2 -60.72 14.08 -22.38
CA LYS A 2 -59.82 13.15 -23.11
C LYS A 2 -58.38 13.73 -23.13
N HIS A 3 -57.39 12.88 -22.78
CA HIS A 3 -55.93 13.09 -22.74
C HIS A 3 -55.36 13.69 -21.42
N LEU A 4 -54.54 12.91 -20.66
CA LEU A 4 -53.04 12.80 -20.65
C LEU A 4 -52.41 13.78 -19.63
N LEU A 5 -51.46 13.46 -18.74
CA LEU A 5 -50.73 12.22 -18.32
C LEU A 5 -50.74 12.18 -16.76
N LEU A 6 -50.54 11.08 -16.01
CA LEU A 6 -49.43 10.11 -15.93
C LEU A 6 -48.04 10.72 -15.61
N THR A 7 -47.83 11.21 -14.39
CA THR A 7 -46.49 11.41 -13.82
C THR A 7 -46.19 10.31 -12.81
N LEU A 8 -45.26 9.44 -13.20
CA LEU A 8 -44.89 8.21 -12.53
C LEU A 8 -44.15 8.50 -11.22
N ALA A 9 -44.55 7.85 -10.13
CA ALA A 9 -43.84 7.93 -8.86
C ALA A 9 -42.46 7.29 -8.98
N LEU A 10 -41.42 8.11 -9.16
CA LEU A 10 -40.03 7.67 -9.17
C LEU A 10 -39.42 7.82 -7.76
N SER A 11 -40.02 7.15 -6.78
CA SER A 11 -39.39 6.90 -5.48
C SER A 11 -38.25 5.92 -5.67
N LEU A 12 -37.12 6.42 -6.14
CA LEU A 12 -35.91 5.64 -6.38
C LEU A 12 -35.49 5.03 -5.04
N THR A 13 -35.53 3.70 -4.96
CA THR A 13 -35.07 2.95 -3.80
C THR A 13 -33.60 3.28 -3.56
N ALA A 14 -33.33 4.04 -2.51
CA ALA A 14 -32.00 4.17 -1.94
C ALA A 14 -31.63 2.80 -1.34
N ALA A 15 -31.16 1.90 -2.22
CA ALA A 15 -30.44 0.72 -1.80
C ALA A 15 -29.20 1.22 -1.06
N SER A 16 -29.28 1.23 0.27
CA SER A 16 -28.13 1.41 1.12
C SER A 16 -27.20 0.25 0.85
N LEU A 17 -26.26 0.44 -0.08
CA LEU A 17 -25.08 -0.40 -0.18
C LEU A 17 -24.33 -0.25 1.13
N SER A 18 -24.63 -1.13 2.08
CA SER A 18 -23.69 -1.49 3.13
C SER A 18 -22.48 -2.09 2.43
N LEU A 19 -21.55 -1.23 2.00
CA LEU A 19 -20.15 -1.60 2.03
C LEU A 19 -19.88 -1.94 3.49
N ALA A 20 -19.96 -3.23 3.80
CA ALA A 20 -19.19 -3.77 4.88
C ALA A 20 -17.74 -3.40 4.53
N ALA A 21 -17.24 -2.36 5.18
CA ALA A 21 -15.82 -2.20 5.35
C ALA A 21 -15.40 -3.46 6.10
N ASP A 22 -14.91 -4.44 5.33
CA ASP A 22 -14.12 -5.55 5.84
C ASP A 22 -12.89 -4.88 6.47
N GLU A 23 -12.99 -4.54 7.76
CA GLU A 23 -11.95 -3.85 8.54
C GLU A 23 -10.80 -4.82 8.77
N LYS A 24 -10.11 -5.15 7.67
CA LYS A 24 -8.87 -5.90 7.65
C LYS A 24 -7.89 -5.19 8.56
N GLN A 25 -7.60 -5.84 9.67
CA GLN A 25 -6.69 -5.30 10.67
C GLN A 25 -5.34 -4.99 10.00
N PRO A 26 -4.71 -3.83 10.32
CA PRO A 26 -3.44 -3.45 9.72
C PRO A 26 -2.37 -4.55 9.86
N VAL A 27 -1.87 -5.05 8.72
CA VAL A 27 -0.81 -6.05 8.64
C VAL A 27 0.51 -5.31 8.51
N THR A 28 1.47 -5.65 9.37
CA THR A 28 2.85 -5.16 9.25
C THR A 28 3.70 -6.16 8.49
N TYR A 29 4.57 -5.66 7.63
CA TYR A 29 5.60 -6.40 6.92
C TYR A 29 6.95 -5.79 7.29
N GLU A 30 7.92 -6.64 7.62
CA GLU A 30 9.30 -6.23 7.88
C GLU A 30 10.24 -6.89 6.90
N GLY A 31 11.24 -6.15 6.46
CA GLY A 31 12.17 -6.59 5.44
C GLY A 31 13.50 -5.85 5.50
N LYS A 32 14.38 -6.16 4.57
CA LYS A 32 15.69 -5.54 4.42
C LYS A 32 15.82 -4.93 3.02
N ILE A 33 16.42 -3.74 2.94
CA ILE A 33 16.62 -2.98 1.70
C ILE A 33 18.00 -2.32 1.68
N THR A 34 18.71 -2.40 0.55
CA THR A 34 20.01 -1.73 0.33
C THR A 34 19.88 -0.50 -0.58
N GLY A 35 20.92 0.33 -0.65
CA GLY A 35 20.97 1.54 -1.48
C GLY A 35 20.30 2.78 -0.87
N VAL A 36 19.63 2.65 0.28
CA VAL A 36 18.96 3.76 0.97
C VAL A 36 19.94 4.50 1.90
N VAL A 37 20.71 5.41 1.32
CA VAL A 37 21.80 6.14 2.01
C VAL A 37 21.42 7.53 2.52
N CYS A 38 20.26 8.07 2.11
CA CYS A 38 19.85 9.45 2.36
C CYS A 38 18.37 9.57 2.75
N VAL A 39 17.96 10.74 3.28
CA VAL A 39 16.55 10.97 3.68
C VAL A 39 15.62 10.89 2.46
N SER A 40 15.91 11.61 1.37
CA SER A 40 15.13 11.57 0.14
C SER A 40 15.11 10.20 -0.54
N CYS A 41 16.13 9.37 -0.30
CA CYS A 41 16.18 7.98 -0.74
C CYS A 41 15.05 7.15 -0.09
N LYS A 42 14.70 7.45 1.17
CA LYS A 42 13.54 6.85 1.85
C LYS A 42 12.23 7.34 1.25
N GLU A 43 12.15 8.62 0.90
CA GLU A 43 10.95 9.24 0.30
C GLU A 43 10.66 8.64 -1.09
N HIS A 44 11.68 8.39 -1.90
CA HIS A 44 11.53 7.67 -3.18
C HIS A 44 11.00 6.24 -2.99
N VAL A 45 11.58 5.46 -2.07
CA VAL A 45 11.11 4.10 -1.75
C VAL A 45 9.68 4.14 -1.22
N ALA A 46 9.39 4.97 -0.22
CA ALA A 46 8.08 5.08 0.39
C ALA A 46 7.01 5.57 -0.60
N GLY A 47 7.35 6.54 -1.45
CA GLY A 47 6.47 7.04 -2.50
C GLY A 47 6.15 5.98 -3.55
N ALA A 48 7.17 5.28 -4.06
CA ALA A 48 6.99 4.22 -5.07
C ALA A 48 6.12 3.07 -4.54
N LEU A 49 6.42 2.58 -3.32
CA LEU A 49 5.64 1.51 -2.69
C LEU A 49 4.19 1.95 -2.39
N LYS A 50 3.97 3.15 -1.85
CA LYS A 50 2.61 3.70 -1.61
C LYS A 50 1.78 3.92 -2.88
N GLN A 51 2.43 4.23 -4.01
CA GLN A 51 1.74 4.49 -5.28
C GLN A 51 1.35 3.21 -6.04
N ARG A 52 2.02 2.09 -5.77
CA ARG A 52 1.92 0.88 -6.60
C ARG A 52 1.47 -0.38 -5.87
N LEU A 53 1.65 -0.46 -4.56
CA LEU A 53 1.06 -1.52 -3.75
C LEU A 53 -0.35 -1.12 -3.28
N PRO A 54 -1.31 -2.06 -3.22
CA PRO A 54 -2.64 -1.79 -2.68
C PRO A 54 -2.61 -1.58 -1.17
N ASP A 55 -3.61 -0.84 -0.67
CA ASP A 55 -3.95 -0.71 0.75
C ASP A 55 -2.82 -0.26 1.70
N ILE A 56 -1.79 0.44 1.20
CA ILE A 56 -0.66 0.89 2.02
C ILE A 56 -1.06 2.03 2.96
N ILE A 57 -0.93 1.79 4.26
CA ILE A 57 -1.13 2.78 5.32
C ILE A 57 0.16 3.56 5.56
N SER A 58 1.30 2.87 5.70
CA SER A 58 2.60 3.51 5.90
C SER A 58 3.76 2.68 5.33
N VAL A 59 4.86 3.38 5.04
CA VAL A 59 6.15 2.80 4.65
C VAL A 59 7.23 3.62 5.34
N ASP A 60 8.20 2.96 5.94
CA ASP A 60 9.35 3.58 6.58
C ASP A 60 10.62 2.75 6.34
N VAL A 61 11.78 3.40 6.39
CA VAL A 61 13.09 2.77 6.32
C VAL A 61 13.93 3.19 7.53
N LYS A 62 14.10 2.27 8.47
CA LYS A 62 14.92 2.47 9.68
C LYS A 62 16.38 2.06 9.42
N PRO A 63 17.35 2.51 10.26
CA PRO A 63 18.71 1.95 10.27
C PRO A 63 18.71 0.42 10.33
N GLY A 64 19.83 -0.18 9.90
CA GLY A 64 20.06 -1.62 10.04
C GLY A 64 20.44 -2.00 11.47
N GLU A 65 20.97 -3.22 11.62
CA GLU A 65 21.47 -3.75 12.91
C GLU A 65 22.63 -2.92 13.48
N THR A 66 23.43 -2.28 12.61
CA THR A 66 24.43 -1.26 12.98
C THR A 66 24.22 0.02 12.17
N PRO A 67 24.76 1.19 12.61
CA PRO A 67 24.71 2.42 11.81
C PRO A 67 25.31 2.27 10.40
N GLU A 68 26.41 1.53 10.30
CA GLU A 68 27.22 1.30 9.10
C GLU A 68 26.60 0.26 8.15
N ALA A 69 25.70 -0.60 8.64
CA ALA A 69 25.13 -1.70 7.87
C ALA A 69 24.50 -1.23 6.55
N GLU A 70 24.90 -1.80 5.42
CA GLU A 70 24.37 -1.46 4.09
C GLU A 70 22.87 -1.82 3.95
N GLU A 71 22.46 -2.92 4.59
CA GLU A 71 21.06 -3.29 4.73
C GLU A 71 20.37 -2.39 5.77
N LYS A 72 19.35 -1.66 5.32
CA LYS A 72 18.45 -0.88 6.16
C LYS A 72 17.14 -1.65 6.36
N LYS A 73 16.44 -1.44 7.49
CA LYS A 73 15.18 -2.15 7.78
C LYS A 73 14.01 -1.47 7.08
N LEU A 74 13.38 -2.17 6.14
CA LEU A 74 12.13 -1.76 5.50
C LEU A 74 10.94 -2.18 6.38
N ILE A 75 10.00 -1.27 6.59
CA ILE A 75 8.74 -1.52 7.31
C ILE A 75 7.60 -1.04 6.42
N ILE A 76 6.62 -1.89 6.18
CA ILE A 76 5.40 -1.56 5.44
C ILE A 76 4.21 -1.92 6.33
N VAL A 77 3.25 -1.01 6.48
CA VAL A 77 1.96 -1.30 7.14
C VAL A 77 0.87 -1.14 6.09
N ALA A 78 0.04 -2.15 5.94
CA ALA A 78 -1.05 -2.18 4.96
C ALA A 78 -2.38 -2.56 5.63
N GLY A 79 -3.50 -2.07 5.10
CA GLY A 79 -4.85 -2.43 5.52
C GLY A 79 -5.30 -3.79 4.99
N GLY A 80 -4.37 -4.74 4.82
CA GLY A 80 -4.65 -6.04 4.23
C GLY A 80 -3.41 -6.92 4.10
N GLY A 81 -3.65 -8.22 3.93
CA GLY A 81 -2.61 -9.19 3.57
C GLY A 81 -2.36 -9.25 2.06
N GLY A 82 -1.31 -9.97 1.67
CA GLY A 82 -0.99 -10.27 0.26
C GLY A 82 0.22 -9.55 -0.32
N ILE A 83 0.89 -8.65 0.42
CA ILE A 83 2.15 -8.04 -0.05
C ILE A 83 3.26 -9.10 -0.05
N THR A 84 3.90 -9.30 -1.20
CA THR A 84 5.07 -10.16 -1.37
C THR A 84 6.33 -9.33 -1.63
N LYS A 85 7.50 -9.96 -1.50
CA LYS A 85 8.79 -9.34 -1.86
C LYS A 85 8.82 -8.95 -3.33
N GLU A 86 8.29 -9.80 -4.19
CA GLU A 86 8.27 -9.65 -5.65
C GLU A 86 7.39 -8.46 -6.05
N ALA A 87 6.19 -8.36 -5.48
CA ALA A 87 5.30 -7.22 -5.67
C ALA A 87 5.94 -5.91 -5.16
N ALA A 88 6.66 -5.94 -4.03
CA ALA A 88 7.38 -4.77 -3.52
C ALA A 88 8.55 -4.35 -4.43
N ILE A 89 9.28 -5.31 -5.03
CA ILE A 89 10.33 -5.01 -6.01
C ILE A 89 9.74 -4.41 -7.29
N GLU A 90 8.64 -4.98 -7.82
CA GLU A 90 7.93 -4.43 -8.97
C GLU A 90 7.40 -3.02 -8.69
N ALA A 91 6.89 -2.77 -7.48
CA ALA A 91 6.42 -1.49 -7.00
C ALA A 91 7.53 -0.42 -6.87
N LEU A 92 8.83 -0.78 -6.84
CA LEU A 92 9.91 0.19 -6.99
C LEU A 92 10.06 0.70 -8.44
N GLY A 93 9.62 -0.09 -9.44
CA GLY A 93 9.71 0.28 -10.85
C GLY A 93 11.11 0.69 -11.28
N THR A 94 11.28 1.92 -11.77
CA THR A 94 12.60 2.45 -12.18
C THR A 94 13.60 2.57 -11.03
N TYR A 95 13.13 2.69 -9.78
CA TYR A 95 13.98 2.76 -8.60
C TYR A 95 14.63 1.43 -8.22
N ALA A 96 14.13 0.29 -8.74
CA ALA A 96 14.73 -1.05 -8.53
C ALA A 96 16.16 -1.17 -9.08
N LYS A 97 16.62 -0.21 -9.89
CA LYS A 97 18.02 -0.10 -10.34
C LYS A 97 18.97 0.42 -9.25
N ASN A 98 18.44 1.09 -8.23
CA ASN A 98 19.21 1.78 -7.18
C ASN A 98 18.94 1.20 -5.77
N TYR A 99 17.79 0.54 -5.57
CA TYR A 99 17.39 -0.05 -4.29
C TYR A 99 17.02 -1.52 -4.47
N THR A 100 17.58 -2.39 -3.63
CA THR A 100 17.33 -3.83 -3.67
C THR A 100 16.67 -4.28 -2.37
N ILE A 101 15.45 -4.80 -2.45
CA ILE A 101 14.78 -5.46 -1.32
C ILE A 101 15.36 -6.88 -1.21
N THR A 102 16.13 -7.16 -0.17
CA THR A 102 16.78 -8.47 0.04
C THR A 102 15.85 -9.46 0.73
N SER A 103 15.00 -8.99 1.66
CA SER A 103 13.92 -9.77 2.27
C SER A 103 12.65 -8.92 2.50
N LEU A 104 11.50 -9.59 2.55
CA LEU A 104 10.25 -9.03 3.06
C LEU A 104 9.40 -10.19 3.59
N SER A 105 8.90 -10.07 4.81
CA SER A 105 8.02 -11.07 5.44
C SER A 105 6.92 -10.37 6.21
N ARG A 106 5.75 -11.01 6.29
CA ARG A 106 4.71 -10.60 7.23
C ARG A 106 5.29 -10.69 8.65
N LYS A 107 5.01 -9.68 9.46
CA LYS A 107 5.24 -9.71 10.91
C LYS A 107 3.96 -10.26 11.55
N ASP A 108 4.11 -11.37 12.27
CA ASP A 108 3.06 -11.98 13.08
C ASP A 108 2.91 -11.26 14.44
#